data_AF-S5AFZ1-F1
#
_entry.id   AF-S5AFZ1-F1
#
_cell.length_a   1.000
_cell.length_b   1.000
_cell.length_c   1.000
_cell.angle_alpha   90.00
_cell.angle_beta   90.00
_cell.angle_gamma   90.00
#
_symmetry.space_group_name_H-M   'P 1'
#
loop_
_entity.id
_entity.type
_entity.pdbx_description
1 polymer ?
#
loop_
_entity_poly.entity_id
_entity_poly.type
_entity_poly.pdbx_seq_one_letter_code
_entity_poly.pdbx_strand_id
1 'polypeptide(L)' 'MRTGINYRWYELVNVYGTTLKELIHEEFGDGIMSAIDFSMDLQRENDPKGDRVSVVMSGKFLPYKMY' A
#
# COMPACT_ATOMS: atom_id res chain seq x y z
N MET A 1 -14.38 -16.50 12.54
CA MET A 1 -13.97 -16.78 11.15
C MET A 1 -13.31 -15.52 10.60
N ARG A 2 -11.99 -15.52 10.34
CA ARG A 2 -11.31 -14.36 9.72
C ARG A 2 -11.70 -14.34 8.24
N THR A 3 -12.25 -13.23 7.76
CA THR A 3 -12.64 -13.06 6.35
C THR A 3 -11.39 -13.17 5.46
N GLY A 4 -11.44 -14.04 4.44
CA GLY A 4 -10.25 -14.45 3.68
C GLY A 4 -9.45 -13.30 3.05
N ILE A 5 -10.13 -12.24 2.61
CA ILE A 5 -9.49 -11.09 1.94
C ILE A 5 -8.69 -10.19 2.89
N ASN A 6 -9.20 -9.94 4.10
CA ASN A 6 -8.50 -9.11 5.09
C ASN A 6 -7.18 -9.74 5.55
N TYR A 7 -7.15 -11.08 5.64
CA TYR A 7 -5.92 -11.80 5.97
C TYR A 7 -4.87 -11.71 4.85
N ARG A 8 -5.29 -11.71 3.58
CA ARG A 8 -4.37 -11.55 2.44
C ARG A 8 -3.72 -10.16 2.40
N TRP A 9 -4.47 -9.11 2.72
CA TRP A 9 -3.92 -7.77 2.85
C TRP A 9 -2.89 -7.67 3.98
N TYR A 10 -3.16 -8.29 5.13
CA TYR A 10 -2.20 -8.37 6.23
C TYR A 10 -0.92 -9.12 5.84
N GLU A 11 -1.05 -10.24 5.10
CA GLU A 11 0.07 -11.01 4.58
C GLU A 11 0.92 -10.20 3.59
N LEU A 12 0.29 -9.44 2.68
CA LEU A 12 0.99 -8.53 1.76
C LEU A 12 1.81 -7.48 2.50
N VAL A 13 1.24 -6.83 3.53
CA VAL A 13 1.96 -5.84 4.35
C VAL A 13 3.10 -6.50 5.12
N ASN A 14 2.92 -7.72 5.64
CA ASN A 14 4.00 -8.42 6.33
C ASN A 14 5.15 -8.83 5.40
N VAL A 15 4.85 -9.21 4.16
CA VAL A 15 5.86 -9.65 3.18
C VAL A 15 6.58 -8.47 2.53
N TYR A 16 5.83 -7.42 2.15
CA TYR A 16 6.36 -6.30 1.35
C TYR A 16 6.52 -5.00 2.13
N GLY A 17 6.07 -4.91 3.38
CA GLY A 17 6.07 -3.66 4.15
C GLY A 17 7.46 -3.07 4.34
N THR A 18 8.48 -3.91 4.53
CA THR A 18 9.88 -3.46 4.63
C THR A 18 10.37 -2.89 3.30
N THR A 19 10.14 -3.60 2.19
CA THR A 19 10.52 -3.15 0.84
C THR A 19 9.82 -1.84 0.46
N LEU A 20 8.52 -1.73 0.73
CA LEU A 20 7.76 -0.50 0.47
C LEU A 20 8.29 0.68 1.30
N LYS A 21 8.64 0.45 2.58
CA LYS A 21 9.26 1.48 3.41
C LYS A 21 10.57 1.96 2.81
N GLU A 22 11.45 1.04 2.43
CA GLU A 22 12.76 1.37 1.84
C GLU A 22 12.61 2.16 0.54
N LEU A 23 11.73 1.74 -0.37
CA LEU A 23 11.47 2.46 -1.62
C LEU A 23 10.90 3.86 -1.39
N ILE A 24 9.99 4.03 -0.43
CA ILE A 24 9.47 5.35 -0.08
C ILE A 24 10.58 6.23 0.50
N HIS A 25 11.45 5.68 1.35
CA HIS A 25 12.57 6.42 1.94
C HIS A 25 13.65 6.78 0.91
N GLU A 26 13.88 5.93 -0.08
CA GLU A 26 14.78 6.21 -1.21
C GLU A 26 14.27 7.33 -2.10
N GLU A 27 12.99 7.30 -2.46
CA GLU A 27 12.39 8.26 -3.40
C GLU A 27 11.99 9.61 -2.74
N PHE A 28 11.48 9.57 -1.51
CA PHE A 28 10.89 10.75 -0.84
C PHE A 28 11.64 11.20 0.44
N GLY A 29 12.57 10.39 0.96
CA GLY A 29 13.29 10.66 2.20
C GLY A 29 12.57 10.15 3.47
N ASP A 30 13.08 10.52 4.64
CA ASP A 30 12.57 10.01 5.91
C ASP A 30 11.20 10.61 6.27
N GLY A 31 10.19 9.76 6.26
CA GLY A 31 8.79 10.15 6.47
C GLY A 31 7.85 8.96 6.35
N ILE A 32 6.55 9.27 6.22
CA ILE A 32 5.47 8.30 6.04
C ILE A 32 4.51 8.69 4.92
N MET A 33 3.85 7.68 4.36
CA MET A 33 2.62 7.87 3.61
C MET A 33 1.44 8.02 4.60
N SER A 34 0.70 9.12 4.52
CA SER A 34 -0.50 9.32 5.35
C SER A 34 -1.60 8.31 5.02
N ALA A 35 -2.27 7.81 6.05
CA ALA A 35 -3.51 7.03 5.91
C ALA A 35 -4.77 7.88 6.18
N ILE A 36 -4.61 9.19 6.44
CA ILE A 36 -5.73 10.14 6.67
C ILE A 36 -5.96 10.98 5.41
N ASP A 37 -4.90 11.61 4.91
CA ASP A 37 -4.90 12.29 3.60
C ASP A 37 -4.52 11.25 2.55
N PHE A 38 -5.50 10.39 2.24
CA PHE A 38 -5.33 9.14 1.53
C PHE A 38 -6.53 8.84 0.63
N SER A 39 -6.27 8.25 -0.53
CA SER A 39 -7.27 7.71 -1.45
C SER A 39 -6.92 6.29 -1.88
N MET A 40 -7.96 5.50 -2.13
CA MET A 40 -7.83 4.14 -2.65
C MET A 40 -8.87 3.92 -3.74
N ASP A 41 -8.44 3.36 -4.86
CA ASP A 41 -9.30 2.98 -5.97
C ASP A 41 -9.14 1.48 -6.26
N LEU A 42 -10.26 0.81 -6.51
CA LEU A 42 -10.31 -0.63 -6.78
C LEU A 42 -11.01 -0.86 -8.12
N GLN A 43 -10.30 -1.54 -9.02
CA GLN A 43 -10.80 -1.84 -10.35
C GLN A 43 -10.62 -3.32 -10.67
N ARG A 44 -11.53 -3.85 -11.49
CA ARG A 44 -11.35 -5.15 -12.11
C ARG A 44 -10.40 -4.99 -13.30
N GLU A 45 -9.37 -5.79 -13.32
CA GLU A 45 -8.45 -5.90 -14.46
C GLU A 45 -8.73 -7.24 -15.16
N ASN A 46 -9.19 -7.19 -16.40
CA ASN A 46 -9.50 -8.40 -17.17
C ASN A 46 -8.19 -9.09 -17.57
N ASP A 47 -8.04 -10.38 -17.24
CA ASP A 47 -6.85 -11.17 -17.56
C ASP A 47 -7.27 -12.52 -18.19
N PRO A 48 -6.60 -12.99 -19.25
CA PRO A 48 -6.94 -14.26 -19.91
C PRO A 48 -6.95 -15.49 -19.00
N LYS A 49 -6.26 -15.45 -17.84
CA LYS A 49 -6.19 -16.53 -16.85
C LYS A 49 -7.17 -16.35 -15.68
N GLY A 50 -8.03 -15.34 -15.77
CA GLY A 50 -9.02 -14.97 -14.76
C GLY A 50 -8.77 -13.59 -14.20
N ASP A 51 -9.86 -12.83 -14.03
CA ASP A 51 -9.82 -11.42 -13.65
C ASP A 51 -9.02 -11.16 -12.37
N ARG A 52 -8.33 -10.02 -12.35
CA ARG A 52 -7.49 -9.56 -11.27
C ARG A 52 -8.16 -8.40 -10.54
N VAL A 53 -7.80 -8.25 -9.27
CA VAL A 53 -8.17 -7.07 -8.46
C VAL A 53 -6.98 -6.10 -8.50
N SER A 54 -7.15 -4.99 -9.21
CA SER A 54 -6.19 -3.89 -9.22
C SER A 54 -6.56 -2.88 -8.14
N VAL A 55 -5.59 -2.52 -7.31
CA VAL A 55 -5.77 -1.53 -6.25
C VAL A 55 -4.68 -0.48 -6.37
N VAL A 56 -5.10 0.78 -6.46
CA VAL A 56 -4.22 1.95 -6.43
C VAL A 56 -4.41 2.63 -5.08
N MET A 57 -3.30 2.84 -4.37
CA MET A 57 -3.26 3.51 -3.07
C MET A 57 -2.41 4.76 -3.18
N SER A 58 -2.95 5.91 -2.78
CA SER A 58 -2.24 7.19 -2.82
C SER A 58 -2.42 7.90 -1.49
N GLY A 59 -1.31 8.13 -0.78
CA GLY A 59 -1.31 8.91 0.46
C GLY A 59 -0.32 10.06 0.37
N LYS A 60 -0.67 11.18 0.97
CA LYS A 60 0.23 12.34 1.07
C LYS A 60 1.49 11.95 1.86
N PHE A 61 2.65 12.26 1.31
CA PHE A 61 3.93 12.10 2.01
C PHE A 61 4.07 13.14 3.13
N LEU A 62 4.48 12.67 4.31
CA LEU A 62 4.68 13.47 5.50
C LEU A 62 6.12 13.27 6.00
N PRO A 63 7.04 14.24 5.81
CA PRO A 63 8.41 14.13 6.29
C PRO A 63 8.46 14.21 7.82
N TYR A 64 9.35 13.44 8.44
CA TYR A 64 9.60 13.58 9.87
C TYR A 64 10.34 14.88 10.16
N LYS A 65 9.94 15.56 11.24
CA LYS A 65 10.65 16.73 11.74
C LYS A 65 11.73 16.29 12.71
N MET A 66 12.98 16.61 12.39
CA MET A 66 14.09 16.57 13.33
C MET A 66 13.94 17.80 14.23
N TYR A 67 13.51 17.61 15.48
CA TYR A 67 13.45 18.67 16.49
C TYR A 67 14.74 18.70 17.32
#